data_AF-A0A380CHD8-F1
#
_entry.id   AF-A0A380CHD8-F1
#
_cell.length_a   1.000
_cell.length_b   1.000
_cell.length_c   1.000
_cell.angle_alpha   90.00
_cell.angle_beta   90.00
_cell.angle_gamma   90.00
#
_symmetry.space_group_name_H-M   'P 1'
#
loop_
_entity.id
_entity.type
_entity.pdbx_description
1 polymer ?
#
loop_
_entity_poly.entity_id
_entity_poly.type
_entity_poly.pdbx_seq_one_letter_code
_entity_poly.pdbx_strand_id
1 'polypeptide(L)' 'METTDRITKETDLEKFCRERFKHLTNAQLVARVNGLPDFGWDDEGVELRRRHRVSNGAFDYAFNHNTMVILKDD' A
#
# COMPACT_ATOMS: atom_id res chain seq x y z
N MET A 1 26.84 9.97 12.93
CA MET A 1 25.64 10.09 12.07
C MET A 1 25.16 8.66 11.82
N GLU A 2 24.18 8.21 12.60
CA GLU A 2 23.72 6.83 12.58
C GLU A 2 22.19 6.86 12.45
N THR A 3 21.72 7.00 11.21
CA THR A 3 20.29 7.11 10.89
C THR A 3 19.98 6.32 9.63
N THR A 4 20.38 5.05 9.61
CA THR A 4 20.04 4.13 8.50
C THR A 4 19.43 2.81 8.97
N ASP A 5 19.21 2.61 10.28
CA ASP A 5 18.59 1.39 10.82
C ASP A 5 17.06 1.48 11.01
N ARG A 6 16.44 2.56 10.52
CA ARG A 6 14.98 2.77 10.59
C ARG A 6 14.26 2.57 9.26
N ILE A 7 14.85 1.80 8.34
CA ILE A 7 14.07 1.15 7.28
C ILE A 7 13.34 -0.04 7.94
N THR A 8 12.35 0.35 8.73
CA THR A 8 11.45 -0.42 9.59
C THR A 8 11.16 -1.84 9.08
N LYS A 9 11.58 -2.83 9.88
CA LYS A 9 11.26 -4.25 9.72
C LYS A 9 9.77 -4.45 9.41
N GLU A 10 9.46 -5.18 8.33
CA GLU A 10 8.07 -5.51 7.99
C GLU A 10 7.41 -6.31 9.14
N THR A 11 6.20 -5.91 9.51
CA THR A 11 5.37 -6.65 10.47
C THR A 11 4.92 -7.98 9.86
N ASP A 12 4.54 -8.96 10.69
CA ASP A 12 4.04 -10.23 10.15
C ASP A 12 2.74 -10.07 9.36
N LEU A 13 1.92 -9.06 9.71
CA LEU A 13 0.75 -8.67 8.94
C LEU A 13 1.14 -8.11 7.56
N GLU A 14 2.16 -7.25 7.49
CA GLU A 14 2.67 -6.73 6.22
C GLU A 14 3.25 -7.84 5.33
N LYS A 15 3.95 -8.82 5.92
CA LYS A 15 4.45 -9.99 5.16
C LYS A 15 3.30 -10.84 4.63
N PHE A 16 2.27 -11.08 5.44
CA PHE A 16 1.09 -11.82 5.02
C PHE A 16 0.37 -11.10 3.87
N CYS A 17 0.11 -9.80 4.01
CA CYS A 17 -0.54 -8.99 2.98
C CYS A 17 0.31 -8.94 1.70
N ARG A 18 1.63 -8.81 1.81
CA ARG A 18 2.56 -8.86 0.67
C ARG A 18 2.42 -10.16 -0.09
N GLU A 19 2.48 -11.31 0.58
CA GLU A 19 2.33 -12.61 -0.10
C GLU A 19 0.94 -12.78 -0.72
N ARG A 20 -0.10 -12.27 -0.06
CA ARG A 20 -1.48 -12.30 -0.55
C ARG A 20 -1.65 -11.48 -1.82
N PHE A 21 -1.05 -10.30 -1.91
CA PHE A 21 -1.27 -9.34 -3.02
C PHE A 21 -0.08 -9.16 -3.96
N LYS A 22 0.99 -9.98 -3.85
CA LYS A 22 2.17 -9.90 -4.73
C LYS A 22 1.89 -9.99 -6.23
N HIS A 23 0.76 -10.58 -6.60
CA HIS A 23 0.33 -10.75 -7.98
C HIS A 23 -0.46 -9.55 -8.52
N LEU A 24 -0.77 -8.57 -7.66
CA LEU A 24 -1.51 -7.36 -8.03
C LEU A 24 -0.56 -6.17 -8.20
N THR A 25 -0.75 -5.41 -9.27
CA THR A 25 -0.13 -4.09 -9.44
C THR A 25 -0.76 -3.08 -8.47
N ASN A 26 -0.12 -1.92 -8.31
CA ASN A 26 -0.66 -0.84 -7.47
C ASN A 26 -2.05 -0.40 -7.95
N ALA A 27 -2.21 -0.22 -9.27
CA ALA A 27 -3.48 0.10 -9.89
C ALA A 27 -4.57 -0.95 -9.64
N GLN A 28 -4.24 -2.24 -9.74
CA GLN A 28 -5.19 -3.33 -9.46
C GLN A 28 -5.61 -3.36 -7.99
N LEU A 29 -4.66 -3.11 -7.08
CA LEU A 29 -4.93 -3.07 -5.64
C LEU A 29 -5.84 -1.89 -5.27
N VAL A 30 -5.58 -0.70 -5.83
CA VAL A 30 -6.44 0.49 -5.69
C VAL A 30 -7.85 0.24 -6.25
N ALA A 31 -7.95 -0.39 -7.43
CA ALA A 31 -9.25 -0.73 -8.02
C ALA A 31 -10.02 -1.71 -7.13
N ARG A 32 -9.33 -2.68 -6.49
CA ARG A 32 -9.94 -3.58 -5.51
C ARG A 32 -10.51 -2.81 -4.32
N VAL A 33 -9.73 -1.90 -3.73
CA VAL A 33 -10.17 -1.08 -2.58
C VAL A 33 -11.39 -0.25 -2.93
N ASN A 34 -11.41 0.39 -4.10
CA ASN A 34 -12.54 1.20 -4.56
C ASN A 34 -13.79 0.39 -4.90
N GLY A 35 -13.67 -0.92 -5.09
CA GLY A 35 -14.77 -1.82 -5.40
C GLY A 35 -15.45 -2.44 -4.18
N LEU A 36 -14.94 -2.23 -2.97
CA LEU A 36 -15.51 -2.80 -1.75
C LEU A 36 -16.63 -1.89 -1.18
N PRO A 37 -17.79 -2.45 -0.80
CA PRO A 37 -18.98 -1.68 -0.39
C PRO A 37 -18.82 -1.02 0.98
N ASP A 38 -18.01 -1.61 1.85
CA ASP A 38 -17.37 -0.93 2.96
C ASP A 38 -15.90 -0.87 2.61
N PHE A 39 -15.29 0.28 2.85
CA PHE A 39 -13.86 0.48 2.81
C PHE A 39 -13.21 -0.47 3.83
N GLY A 40 -13.03 -1.74 3.45
CA GLY A 40 -12.39 -2.79 4.21
C GLY A 40 -10.89 -2.68 4.02
N TRP A 41 -10.30 -1.69 4.70
CA TRP A 41 -8.88 -1.31 4.61
C TRP A 41 -7.90 -2.29 5.26
N ASP A 42 -8.37 -3.45 5.73
CA ASP A 42 -7.59 -4.25 6.65
C ASP A 42 -6.35 -4.83 5.96
N ASP A 43 -6.52 -5.58 4.88
CA ASP A 43 -5.38 -6.23 4.20
C ASP A 43 -4.85 -5.35 3.04
N GLU A 44 -5.72 -4.88 2.15
CA GLU A 44 -5.32 -4.06 0.99
C GLU A 44 -4.70 -2.73 1.42
N GLY A 45 -5.28 -2.10 2.46
CA GLY A 45 -4.77 -0.84 3.00
C GLY A 45 -3.44 -1.00 3.74
N VAL A 46 -3.18 -2.18 4.33
CA VAL A 46 -1.85 -2.52 4.87
C VAL A 46 -0.85 -2.65 3.74
N GLU A 47 -1.19 -3.36 2.67
CA GLU A 47 -0.28 -3.52 1.53
C GLU A 47 0.00 -2.20 0.82
N LEU A 48 -1.00 -1.34 0.63
CA LEU A 48 -0.82 -0.02 0.01
C LEU A 48 0.12 0.87 0.83
N ARG A 49 -0.07 0.91 2.16
CA ARG A 49 0.83 1.64 3.07
C ARG A 49 2.24 1.08 3.03
N ARG A 50 2.37 -0.25 3.00
CA ARG A 50 3.67 -0.93 2.88
C ARG A 50 4.37 -0.53 1.59
N ARG A 51 3.69 -0.63 0.44
CA ARG A 51 4.21 -0.23 -0.88
C ARG A 51 4.61 1.23 -0.92
N HIS A 52 3.78 2.13 -0.41
CA HIS A 52 4.10 3.56 -0.31
C HIS A 52 5.40 3.77 0.47
N ARG A 53 5.52 3.17 1.67
CA ARG A 53 6.73 3.26 2.51
C ARG A 53 7.98 2.69 1.83
N VAL A 54 7.90 1.48 1.25
CA VAL A 54 9.09 0.82 0.68
C VAL A 54 9.47 1.36 -0.70
N SER A 55 8.56 2.05 -1.40
CA SER A 55 8.83 2.66 -2.70
C SER A 55 9.80 3.84 -2.64
N ASN A 56 10.05 4.39 -1.44
CA ASN A 56 10.89 5.57 -1.24
C ASN A 56 10.49 6.75 -2.16
N GLY A 57 9.18 6.95 -2.34
CA GLY A 57 8.62 8.02 -3.17
C GLY A 57 8.44 7.69 -4.65
N ALA A 58 8.63 6.43 -5.07
CA ALA A 58 8.25 5.98 -6.41
C ALA A 58 6.73 5.70 -6.53
N PHE A 59 6.07 5.37 -5.42
CA PHE A 59 4.62 5.14 -5.37
C PHE A 59 3.96 6.05 -4.33
N ASP A 60 2.92 6.78 -4.75
CA ASP A 60 2.12 7.68 -3.91
C ASP A 60 0.63 7.61 -4.29
N TYR A 61 -0.24 7.78 -3.30
CA TYR A 61 -1.69 7.71 -3.46
C TYR A 61 -2.40 8.62 -2.46
N ALA A 62 -3.61 9.04 -2.81
CA ALA A 62 -4.45 9.86 -1.94
C ALA A 62 -5.90 9.41 -1.98
N PHE A 63 -6.65 9.83 -0.96
CA PHE A 63 -8.10 9.77 -1.00
C PHE A 63 -8.68 11.00 -1.66
N ASN A 64 -9.56 10.76 -2.62
CA ASN A 64 -10.48 11.73 -3.16
C ASN A 64 -11.91 11.33 -2.77
N HIS A 65 -12.45 11.94 -1.73
CA HIS A 65 -13.71 11.56 -1.09
C HIS A 65 -13.72 10.06 -0.73
N ASN A 66 -14.59 9.30 -1.39
CA ASN A 66 -14.77 7.86 -1.18
C ASN A 66 -14.04 7.03 -2.24
N THR A 67 -12.98 7.56 -2.82
CA THR A 67 -12.17 6.84 -3.81
C THR A 67 -10.69 7.05 -3.52
N MET A 68 -9.90 6.00 -3.65
CA MET A 68 -8.45 6.09 -3.70
C MET A 68 -8.00 6.36 -5.14
N VAL A 69 -7.07 7.29 -5.28
CA VAL A 69 -6.41 7.64 -6.54
C VAL A 69 -4.90 7.52 -6.38
N ILE A 70 -4.24 6.99 -7.39
CA ILE A 70 -2.77 6.98 -7.47
C ILE A 70 -2.31 8.38 -7.88
N LEU A 71 -1.41 8.97 -7.10
CA LEU A 71 -0.76 10.25 -7.42
C LEU A 71 0.52 10.03 -8.22
N LYS A 72 1.22 8.91 -7.94
CA LYS A 72 2.50 8.57 -8.54
C LYS A 72 2.72 7.05 -8.53
N ASP A 73 3.25 6.49 -9.62
CA ASP A 73 3.60 5.07 -9.76
C ASP A 73 4.66 4.92 -10.86
N ASP A 74 5.94 5.08 -10.49
CA ASP A 74 7.12 5.06 -11.37
C ASP A 74 7.81 3.69 -11.46
#